data_AF-A0A1P8WZ45-F1
#
_entry.id   AF-A0A1P8WZ45-F1
#
_cell.length_a   1.000
_cell.length_b   1.000
_cell.length_c   1.000
_cell.angle_alpha   90.00
_cell.angle_beta   90.00
_cell.angle_gamma   90.00
#
_symmetry.space_group_name_H-M   'P 1'
#
loop_
_entity.id
_entity.type
_entity.pdbx_description
1 polymer ?
#
loop_
_entity_poly.entity_id
_entity_poly.type
_entity_poly.pdbx_seq_one_letter_code
_entity_poly.pdbx_strand_id
1 'polypeptide(L)'
;MMRNLTTLVLIGLLAACKPAADSAPAEKEPAALPVPEARADGPAAATTAISLDGEGLRFVDKANGKTSLLAFGVPRVQAEEALGRVMGKESDRSSNAECGAGPMDFTRYDAMTLNFQDGKFAGWFLGNEPGAENYSTMSGIAVGTPRAKAAASVKLIAIEDSTLGEEFSLGEGEKAIGGMFAAPGDDAKIDALFAGVNCFFR
;
A
#
# COMPACT_ATOMS: atom_id res chain seq x y z
N MET A 1 -0.49 53.96 -52.87
CA MET A 1 0.35 55.12 -52.50
C MET A 1 -0.35 55.81 -51.33
N MET A 2 0.37 56.11 -50.23
CA MET A 2 -0.07 56.75 -48.95
C MET A 2 -1.01 55.88 -48.08
N ARG A 3 -0.67 55.31 -46.92
CA ARG A 3 0.14 55.65 -45.72
C ARG A 3 -0.43 56.75 -44.81
N ASN A 4 -0.87 56.28 -43.62
CA ASN A 4 -0.79 56.87 -42.27
C ASN A 4 -1.88 57.85 -41.81
N LEU A 5 -2.59 57.55 -40.70
CA LEU A 5 -2.22 57.91 -39.30
C LEU A 5 -3.42 57.71 -38.33
N THR A 6 -3.19 56.86 -37.33
CA THR A 6 -3.52 56.95 -35.89
C THR A 6 -4.44 58.09 -35.41
N THR A 7 -5.44 57.80 -34.54
CA THR A 7 -5.53 58.32 -33.14
C THR A 7 -6.66 57.63 -32.36
N LEU A 8 -6.32 57.25 -31.13
CA LEU A 8 -7.08 56.57 -30.08
C LEU A 8 -7.85 57.61 -29.23
N VAL A 9 -9.15 57.41 -28.91
CA VAL A 9 -9.80 58.00 -27.71
C VAL A 9 -10.87 57.05 -27.16
N LEU A 10 -10.75 56.81 -25.85
CA LEU A 10 -11.51 55.94 -24.95
C LEU A 10 -12.71 56.71 -24.33
N ILE A 11 -13.52 56.01 -23.53
CA ILE A 11 -14.63 56.43 -22.62
C ILE A 11 -16.01 56.09 -23.23
N GLY A 12 -16.87 55.23 -22.68
CA GLY A 12 -16.97 54.64 -21.34
C GLY A 12 -18.44 54.73 -20.92
N LEU A 13 -19.09 53.58 -20.69
CA LEU A 13 -20.32 53.36 -19.89
C LEU A 13 -20.89 51.97 -20.24
N LEU A 14 -20.30 50.92 -19.68
CA LEU A 14 -20.97 49.61 -19.60
C LEU A 14 -21.47 49.45 -18.16
N ALA A 15 -22.79 49.60 -18.03
CA ALA A 15 -23.53 49.37 -16.82
C ALA A 15 -23.23 47.97 -16.25
N ALA A 16 -22.90 47.94 -14.96
CA ALA A 16 -22.68 46.72 -14.21
C ALA A 16 -23.97 45.89 -14.13
N CYS A 17 -24.04 44.79 -14.89
CA CYS A 17 -24.89 43.65 -14.57
C CYS A 17 -23.99 42.54 -14.03
N LYS A 18 -23.90 42.43 -12.70
CA LYS A 18 -23.44 41.20 -12.05
C LYS A 18 -24.56 40.16 -12.24
N PRO A 19 -24.31 39.02 -12.91
CA PRO A 19 -25.14 37.86 -12.68
C PRO A 19 -24.82 37.40 -11.26
N ALA A 20 -25.83 37.33 -10.40
CA ALA A 20 -25.71 36.60 -9.14
C ALA A 20 -25.33 35.16 -9.51
N ALA A 21 -24.21 34.68 -8.95
CA ALA A 21 -23.87 33.27 -9.01
C ALA A 21 -24.96 32.52 -8.23
N ASP A 22 -25.91 31.96 -8.97
CA ASP A 22 -26.88 31.04 -8.42
C ASP A 22 -26.08 29.87 -7.83
N SER A 23 -26.09 29.78 -6.51
CA SER A 23 -25.30 28.79 -5.79
C SER A 23 -25.98 27.46 -5.99
N ALA A 24 -25.50 26.68 -6.96
CA ALA A 24 -25.92 25.30 -7.13
C ALA A 24 -25.80 24.62 -5.75
N PRO A 25 -26.84 23.93 -5.26
CA PRO A 25 -26.76 23.18 -4.02
C PRO A 25 -25.57 22.23 -4.12
N ALA A 26 -24.64 22.32 -3.17
CA ALA A 26 -23.57 21.35 -3.05
C ALA A 26 -24.21 19.95 -3.00
N GLU A 27 -23.96 19.16 -4.03
CA GLU A 27 -24.34 17.76 -4.06
C GLU A 27 -23.66 17.11 -2.85
N LYS A 28 -24.46 16.64 -1.89
CA LYS A 28 -23.93 15.99 -0.70
C LYS A 28 -23.13 14.78 -1.17
N GLU A 29 -21.81 14.86 -0.98
CA GLU A 29 -20.92 13.74 -1.17
C GLU A 29 -21.53 12.52 -0.45
N PRO A 30 -21.71 11.38 -1.14
CA PRO A 30 -22.28 10.20 -0.52
C PRO A 30 -21.48 9.88 0.74
N ALA A 31 -22.17 9.70 1.86
CA ALA A 31 -21.52 9.30 3.10
C ALA A 31 -20.70 8.03 2.82
N ALA A 32 -19.38 8.11 3.07
CA ALA A 32 -18.50 6.96 2.91
C ALA A 32 -19.07 5.80 3.72
N LEU A 33 -19.22 4.64 3.06
CA LEU A 33 -19.60 3.41 3.75
C LEU A 33 -18.55 3.13 4.85
N PRO A 34 -18.97 2.65 6.03
CA PRO A 34 -18.03 2.34 7.10
C PRO A 34 -17.01 1.31 6.60
N VAL A 35 -15.73 1.65 6.70
CA VAL A 35 -14.63 0.72 6.42
C VAL A 35 -14.66 -0.35 7.51
N PRO A 36 -14.67 -1.65 7.16
CA PRO A 36 -14.63 -2.72 8.16
C PRO A 36 -13.42 -2.57 9.09
N GLU A 37 -13.65 -2.76 10.39
CA GLU A 37 -12.57 -2.79 11.38
C GLU A 37 -11.69 -4.04 11.18
N ALA A 38 -10.38 -3.88 11.39
CA ALA A 38 -9.45 -5.00 11.40
C ALA A 38 -9.68 -5.89 12.62
N ARG A 39 -9.58 -7.20 12.43
CA ARG A 39 -10.01 -8.17 13.43
C ARG A 39 -8.86 -8.63 14.31
N ALA A 40 -7.80 -9.14 13.69
CA ALA A 40 -6.66 -9.77 14.38
C ALA A 40 -7.10 -10.62 15.60
N ASP A 41 -8.14 -11.43 15.43
CA ASP A 41 -8.87 -12.13 16.51
C ASP A 41 -8.57 -13.63 16.56
N GLY A 42 -7.50 -14.06 15.88
CA GLY A 42 -7.07 -15.45 15.87
C GLY A 42 -6.64 -15.96 17.25
N PRO A 43 -6.67 -17.28 17.48
CA PRO A 43 -6.34 -17.88 18.77
C PRO A 43 -4.94 -17.55 19.30
N ALA A 44 -4.01 -17.14 18.44
CA ALA A 44 -2.64 -16.76 18.77
C ALA A 44 -2.38 -15.24 18.71
N ALA A 45 -3.39 -14.41 18.43
CA ALA A 45 -3.23 -12.96 18.29
C ALA A 45 -2.55 -12.30 19.49
N ALA A 46 -2.93 -12.72 20.70
CA ALA A 46 -2.39 -12.19 21.95
C ALA A 46 -0.92 -12.56 22.19
N THR A 47 -0.46 -13.70 21.67
CA THR A 47 0.85 -14.30 22.00
C THR A 47 1.86 -14.23 20.86
N THR A 48 1.41 -13.96 19.64
CA THR A 48 2.25 -14.00 18.45
C THR A 48 2.13 -12.69 17.68
N ALA A 49 3.27 -12.11 17.32
CA ALA A 49 3.35 -11.00 16.38
C ALA A 49 3.80 -11.52 15.00
N ILE A 50 3.46 -10.78 13.94
CA ILE A 50 3.92 -11.06 12.59
C ILE A 50 4.89 -9.98 12.16
N SER A 51 6.04 -10.40 11.66
CA SER A 51 7.02 -9.52 11.08
C SER A 51 7.17 -9.75 9.58
N LEU A 52 7.24 -8.63 8.85
CA LEU A 52 7.44 -8.58 7.41
C LEU A 52 8.88 -8.96 7.06
N ASP A 53 9.02 -9.91 6.15
CA ASP A 53 10.32 -10.43 5.73
C ASP A 53 10.37 -10.66 4.22
N GLY A 54 11.53 -10.43 3.61
CA GLY A 54 11.72 -10.61 2.18
C GLY A 54 11.69 -12.07 1.71
N GLU A 55 11.72 -13.03 2.65
CA GLU A 55 11.63 -14.47 2.37
C GLU A 55 10.25 -15.06 2.70
N GLY A 56 9.31 -14.25 3.22
CA GLY A 56 7.99 -14.71 3.67
C GLY A 56 7.45 -13.89 4.84
N LEU A 57 6.87 -14.56 5.84
CA LEU A 57 6.39 -13.91 7.08
C LEU A 57 7.06 -14.57 8.29
N ARG A 58 7.58 -13.75 9.22
CA ARG A 58 8.14 -14.25 10.47
C ARG A 58 7.12 -14.15 11.59
N PHE A 59 6.85 -15.26 12.25
CA PHE A 59 6.03 -15.30 13.46
C PHE A 59 6.94 -15.19 14.67
N VAL A 60 6.65 -14.22 15.54
CA VAL A 60 7.44 -13.90 16.73
C VAL A 60 6.62 -14.19 17.96
N ASP A 61 7.10 -15.09 18.81
CA ASP A 61 6.54 -15.31 20.14
C ASP A 61 6.79 -14.07 21.00
N LYS A 62 5.71 -13.44 21.48
CA LYS A 62 5.77 -12.18 22.25
C LYS A 62 6.37 -12.36 23.65
N ALA A 63 6.37 -13.57 24.20
CA ALA A 63 6.86 -13.84 25.55
C ALA A 63 8.37 -14.07 25.59
N ASN A 64 8.95 -14.68 24.54
CA ASN A 64 10.36 -15.07 24.55
C ASN A 64 11.15 -14.60 23.31
N GLY A 65 10.51 -13.97 22.33
CA GLY A 65 11.15 -13.46 21.11
C GLY A 65 11.56 -14.53 20.11
N LYS A 66 11.23 -15.81 20.34
CA LYS A 66 11.53 -16.89 19.39
C LYS A 66 10.80 -16.63 18.08
N THR A 67 11.53 -16.80 16.98
CA THR A 67 11.01 -16.59 15.64
C THR A 67 10.86 -17.88 14.87
N SER A 68 9.89 -17.92 13.96
CA SER A 68 9.75 -18.95 12.94
C SER A 68 9.38 -18.31 11.61
N LEU A 69 9.88 -18.85 10.50
CA LEU A 69 9.63 -18.33 9.16
C LEU A 69 8.58 -19.19 8.45
N LEU A 70 7.50 -18.57 8.02
CA LEU A 70 6.64 -19.08 6.96
C LEU A 70 7.25 -18.63 5.63
N ALA A 71 8.11 -19.48 5.08
CA ALA A 71 8.86 -19.16 3.87
C ALA A 71 7.97 -19.20 2.63
N PHE A 72 8.35 -18.47 1.59
CA PHE A 72 7.80 -18.69 0.26
C PHE A 72 7.99 -20.14 -0.20
N GLY A 73 7.06 -20.62 -1.03
CA GLY A 73 7.02 -21.98 -1.56
C GLY A 73 6.19 -22.96 -0.72
N VAL A 74 5.76 -22.61 0.49
CA VAL A 74 4.85 -23.46 1.28
C VAL A 74 3.46 -23.57 0.64
N PRO A 75 2.73 -24.68 0.81
CA PRO A 75 1.37 -24.83 0.30
C PRO A 75 0.42 -23.75 0.83
N ARG A 76 -0.53 -23.31 -0.01
CA ARG A 76 -1.55 -22.30 0.33
C ARG A 76 -2.26 -22.59 1.65
N VAL A 77 -2.74 -23.81 1.84
CA VAL A 77 -3.44 -24.23 3.06
C VAL A 77 -2.57 -24.01 4.30
N GLN A 78 -1.29 -24.35 4.23
CA GLN A 78 -0.36 -24.14 5.35
C GLN A 78 -0.15 -22.66 5.66
N ALA A 79 -0.05 -21.81 4.63
CA ALA A 79 0.11 -20.36 4.81
C ALA A 79 -1.15 -19.71 5.40
N GLU A 80 -2.33 -20.07 4.90
CA GLU A 80 -3.61 -19.58 5.42
C GLU A 80 -3.85 -20.04 6.86
N GLU A 81 -3.53 -21.30 7.20
CA GLU A 81 -3.62 -21.80 8.57
C GLU A 81 -2.65 -21.06 9.51
N ALA A 82 -1.41 -20.82 9.07
CA ALA A 82 -0.42 -20.12 9.87
C ALA A 82 -0.84 -18.66 10.14
N LEU A 83 -1.25 -17.94 9.09
CA LEU A 83 -1.67 -16.55 9.23
C LEU A 83 -2.99 -16.45 10.00
N GLY A 84 -3.95 -17.33 9.72
CA GLY A 84 -5.27 -17.33 10.37
C GLY A 84 -5.21 -17.64 11.86
N ARG A 85 -4.19 -18.33 12.36
CA ARG A 85 -3.97 -18.46 13.82
C ARG A 85 -3.77 -17.12 14.51
N VAL A 86 -3.20 -16.13 13.82
CA VAL A 86 -2.96 -14.80 14.38
C VAL A 86 -4.06 -13.83 13.95
N MET A 87 -4.41 -13.83 12.67
CA MET A 87 -5.31 -12.83 12.09
C MET A 87 -6.79 -13.22 12.13
N GLY A 88 -7.11 -14.46 12.47
CA GLY A 88 -8.47 -14.98 12.45
C GLY A 88 -8.88 -15.45 11.05
N LYS A 89 -10.15 -15.29 10.71
CA LYS A 89 -10.68 -15.70 9.41
C LYS A 89 -10.28 -14.71 8.32
N GLU A 90 -9.97 -15.21 7.13
CA GLU A 90 -9.74 -14.38 5.95
C GLU A 90 -10.96 -13.48 5.64
N SER A 91 -10.68 -12.27 5.16
CA SER A 91 -11.69 -11.30 4.73
C SER A 91 -12.12 -11.53 3.28
N ASP A 92 -11.23 -12.03 2.42
CA ASP A 92 -11.53 -12.30 1.00
C ASP A 92 -10.63 -13.41 0.42
N ARG A 93 -11.10 -14.04 -0.67
CA ARG A 93 -10.30 -14.87 -1.58
C ARG A 93 -10.65 -14.53 -3.02
N SER A 94 -9.63 -14.32 -3.83
CA SER A 94 -9.79 -13.96 -5.25
C SER A 94 -8.70 -14.60 -6.12
N SER A 95 -8.83 -14.46 -7.44
CA SER A 95 -7.88 -14.95 -8.42
C SER A 95 -7.76 -13.99 -9.60
N ASN A 96 -6.60 -13.94 -10.25
CA ASN A 96 -6.38 -13.17 -11.45
C ASN A 96 -5.51 -13.97 -12.44
N ALA A 97 -6.07 -14.26 -13.62
CA ALA A 97 -5.39 -15.00 -14.67
C ALA A 97 -4.46 -14.13 -15.54
N GLU A 98 -4.56 -12.80 -15.42
CA GLU A 98 -3.89 -11.82 -16.30
C GLU A 98 -2.72 -11.10 -15.60
N CYS A 99 -2.26 -11.61 -14.46
CA CYS A 99 -1.05 -11.08 -13.82
C CYS A 99 0.17 -11.32 -14.71
N GLY A 100 1.05 -10.32 -14.83
CA GLY A 100 2.27 -10.43 -15.66
C GLY A 100 3.22 -11.54 -15.23
N ALA A 101 3.16 -11.97 -13.96
CA ALA A 101 3.91 -13.11 -13.43
C ALA A 101 3.29 -14.49 -13.77
N GLY A 102 2.13 -14.53 -14.43
CA GLY A 102 1.29 -15.71 -14.65
C GLY A 102 0.06 -15.73 -13.72
N PRO A 103 -0.86 -16.70 -13.86
CA PRO A 103 -2.07 -16.77 -13.03
C PRO A 103 -1.75 -16.82 -11.52
N MET A 104 -2.49 -16.03 -10.74
CA MET A 104 -2.30 -15.92 -9.30
C MET A 104 -3.61 -16.05 -8.53
N ASP A 105 -3.52 -16.58 -7.32
CA ASP A 105 -4.60 -16.53 -6.32
C ASP A 105 -4.21 -15.63 -5.16
N PHE A 106 -5.21 -15.09 -4.48
CA PHE A 106 -5.05 -14.18 -3.35
C PHE A 106 -5.92 -14.62 -2.18
N THR A 107 -5.40 -14.44 -0.96
CA THR A 107 -6.19 -14.53 0.27
C THR A 107 -5.89 -13.31 1.12
N ARG A 108 -6.94 -12.61 1.56
CA ARG A 108 -6.82 -11.35 2.27
C ARG A 108 -7.17 -11.51 3.75
N TYR A 109 -6.40 -10.82 4.60
CA TYR A 109 -6.63 -10.66 6.04
C TYR A 109 -6.47 -9.17 6.35
N ASP A 110 -7.59 -8.45 6.32
CA ASP A 110 -7.62 -6.99 6.48
C ASP A 110 -6.64 -6.31 5.49
N ALA A 111 -5.63 -5.57 5.97
CA ALA A 111 -4.62 -4.94 5.12
C ALA A 111 -3.61 -5.89 4.44
N MET A 112 -3.47 -7.13 4.93
CA MET A 112 -2.51 -8.11 4.43
C MET A 112 -3.13 -8.97 3.33
N THR A 113 -2.45 -9.07 2.19
CA THR A 113 -2.78 -10.00 1.11
C THR A 113 -1.66 -11.01 0.95
N LEU A 114 -2.00 -12.30 1.05
CA LEU A 114 -1.13 -13.39 0.66
C LEU A 114 -1.33 -13.68 -0.82
N ASN A 115 -0.23 -13.77 -1.55
CA ASN A 115 -0.20 -14.04 -2.98
C ASN A 115 0.26 -15.49 -3.19
N PHE A 116 -0.44 -16.20 -4.08
CA PHE A 116 -0.17 -17.59 -4.39
C PHE A 116 0.02 -17.79 -5.88
N GLN A 117 0.95 -18.68 -6.22
CA GLN A 117 1.17 -19.18 -7.57
C GLN A 117 1.38 -20.68 -7.50
N ASP A 118 0.76 -21.44 -8.41
CA ASP A 118 0.81 -22.91 -8.43
C ASP A 118 0.46 -23.55 -7.06
N GLY A 119 -0.50 -22.95 -6.35
CA GLY A 119 -0.94 -23.40 -5.03
C GLY A 119 0.07 -23.18 -3.89
N LYS A 120 1.12 -22.38 -4.11
CA LYS A 120 2.18 -22.08 -3.14
C LYS A 120 2.22 -20.60 -2.79
N PHE A 121 2.55 -20.30 -1.54
CA PHE A 121 2.76 -18.94 -1.06
C PHE A 121 3.97 -18.32 -1.78
N ALA A 122 3.73 -17.31 -2.61
CA ALA A 122 4.73 -16.76 -3.52
C ALA A 122 5.12 -15.32 -3.18
N GLY A 123 4.28 -14.61 -2.41
CA GLY A 123 4.51 -13.22 -2.04
C GLY A 123 3.47 -12.71 -1.07
N TRP A 124 3.69 -11.51 -0.54
CA TRP A 124 2.72 -10.81 0.28
C TRP A 124 2.71 -9.31 -0.08
N PHE A 125 1.56 -8.69 0.15
CA PHE A 125 1.34 -7.26 0.02
C PHE A 125 0.65 -6.72 1.28
N LEU A 126 1.13 -5.61 1.80
CA LEU A 126 0.53 -4.88 2.91
C LEU A 126 0.22 -3.45 2.47
N GLY A 127 -1.06 -3.09 2.40
CA GLY A 127 -1.52 -1.75 2.07
C GLY A 127 -1.81 -0.87 3.29
N ASN A 128 -1.95 0.43 3.08
CA ASN A 128 -2.39 1.40 4.08
C ASN A 128 -3.90 1.35 4.30
N GLU A 129 -4.31 0.28 4.97
CA GLU A 129 -5.68 -0.03 5.33
C GLU A 129 -5.76 -0.45 6.80
N PRO A 130 -6.96 -0.50 7.41
CA PRO A 130 -7.12 -0.97 8.78
C PRO A 130 -6.41 -2.32 9.00
N GLY A 131 -5.67 -2.42 10.10
CA GLY A 131 -4.92 -3.62 10.47
C GLY A 131 -3.47 -3.62 10.00
N ALA A 132 -3.05 -2.65 9.18
CA ALA A 132 -1.65 -2.51 8.77
C ALA A 132 -0.69 -2.28 9.95
N GLU A 133 -1.17 -1.65 11.01
CA GLU A 133 -0.45 -1.40 12.26
C GLU A 133 -0.04 -2.68 13.01
N ASN A 134 -0.62 -3.84 12.67
CA ASN A 134 -0.27 -5.13 13.25
C ASN A 134 1.05 -5.70 12.70
N TYR A 135 1.63 -5.07 11.68
CA TYR A 135 2.77 -5.59 10.93
C TYR A 135 3.93 -4.60 10.93
N SER A 136 5.14 -5.12 11.05
CA SER A 136 6.37 -4.35 10.84
C SER A 136 7.52 -5.29 10.47
N THR A 137 8.57 -4.78 9.84
CA THR A 137 9.84 -5.53 9.74
C THR A 137 10.45 -5.74 11.13
N MET A 138 11.42 -6.65 11.26
CA MET A 138 12.16 -6.83 12.52
C MET A 138 12.92 -5.56 12.95
N SER A 139 13.18 -4.64 12.03
CA SER A 139 13.76 -3.33 12.28
C SER A 139 12.74 -2.23 12.60
N GLY A 140 11.44 -2.57 12.69
CA GLY A 140 10.37 -1.65 13.04
C GLY A 140 9.90 -0.75 11.89
N ILE A 141 10.20 -1.11 10.63
CA ILE A 141 9.65 -0.42 9.46
C ILE A 141 8.25 -0.96 9.19
N ALA A 142 7.28 -0.06 9.14
CA ALA A 142 5.87 -0.36 8.90
C ALA A 142 5.24 0.65 7.96
N VAL A 143 4.05 0.35 7.44
CA VAL A 143 3.18 1.34 6.82
C VAL A 143 2.99 2.53 7.78
N GLY A 144 3.05 3.75 7.25
CA GLY A 144 3.03 4.99 8.01
C GLY A 144 4.40 5.48 8.48
N THR A 145 5.48 4.68 8.35
CA THR A 145 6.84 5.12 8.71
C THR A 145 7.30 6.26 7.78
N PRO A 146 7.78 7.40 8.28
CA PRO A 146 8.34 8.46 7.44
C PRO A 146 9.60 8.02 6.69
N ARG A 147 9.78 8.47 5.44
CA ARG A 147 10.94 8.18 4.59
C ARG A 147 12.26 8.44 5.30
N ALA A 148 12.42 9.63 5.91
CA ALA A 148 13.64 9.97 6.65
C ALA A 148 13.94 9.01 7.81
N LYS A 149 12.90 8.55 8.53
CA LYS A 149 13.04 7.58 9.63
C LYS A 149 13.43 6.20 9.13
N ALA A 150 12.83 5.76 8.01
CA ALA A 150 13.18 4.49 7.39
C ALA A 150 14.64 4.50 6.88
N ALA A 151 15.05 5.57 6.21
CA ALA A 151 16.42 5.78 5.73
C ALA A 151 17.48 5.76 6.85
N ALA A 152 17.12 6.21 8.05
CA ALA A 152 18.00 6.16 9.22
C ALA A 152 18.19 4.73 9.78
N SER A 153 17.30 3.79 9.44
CA SER A 153 17.28 2.44 10.00
C SER A 153 17.77 1.37 9.02
N VAL A 154 17.56 1.58 7.73
CA VAL A 154 17.88 0.62 6.66
C VAL A 154 18.19 1.37 5.36
N LYS A 155 19.04 0.77 4.51
CA LYS A 155 19.31 1.30 3.17
C LYS A 155 18.01 1.26 2.34
N LEU A 156 17.51 2.44 2.01
CA LEU A 156 16.47 2.63 1.00
C LEU A 156 17.12 2.78 -0.37
N ILE A 157 16.59 2.07 -1.36
CA ILE A 157 17.02 2.17 -2.75
C ILE A 157 15.80 2.57 -3.56
N ALA A 158 15.81 3.78 -4.11
CA ALA A 158 14.74 4.23 -4.97
C ALA A 158 14.71 3.40 -6.27
N ILE A 159 13.52 3.07 -6.75
CA ILE A 159 13.34 2.47 -8.07
C ILE A 159 12.97 3.60 -9.03
N GLU A 160 13.95 4.00 -9.85
CA GLU A 160 13.77 5.04 -10.86
C GLU A 160 12.77 4.60 -11.93
N ASP A 161 12.04 5.57 -12.49
CA ASP A 161 11.04 5.36 -13.55
C ASP A 161 9.96 4.32 -13.23
N SER A 162 9.63 4.14 -11.94
CA SER A 162 8.56 3.24 -11.54
C SER A 162 7.19 3.72 -12.02
N THR A 163 6.43 2.82 -12.63
CA THR A 163 5.03 3.02 -12.98
C THR A 163 4.08 2.97 -11.77
N LEU A 164 4.59 2.57 -10.60
CA LEU A 164 3.85 2.52 -9.33
C LEU A 164 4.02 3.78 -8.46
N GLY A 165 4.76 4.78 -8.95
CA GLY A 165 5.01 6.04 -8.22
C GLY A 165 6.32 6.01 -7.45
N GLU A 166 6.31 6.52 -6.22
CA GLU A 166 7.49 6.66 -5.36
C GLU A 166 7.93 5.32 -4.74
N GLU A 167 8.38 4.40 -5.60
CA GLU A 167 8.77 3.03 -5.24
C GLU A 167 10.21 2.96 -4.70
N PHE A 168 10.42 2.06 -3.75
CA PHE A 168 11.74 1.78 -3.17
C PHE A 168 11.89 0.30 -2.78
N SER A 169 13.11 -0.10 -2.47
CA SER A 169 13.41 -1.35 -1.76
C SER A 169 14.16 -1.12 -0.45
N LEU A 170 13.88 -1.99 0.52
CA LEU A 170 14.66 -2.19 1.74
C LEU A 170 15.73 -3.25 1.44
N GLY A 171 16.98 -2.82 1.30
CA GLY A 171 18.07 -3.71 0.89
C GLY A 171 18.07 -4.07 -0.60
N GLU A 172 18.92 -5.03 -0.97
CA GLU A 172 19.19 -5.44 -2.35
C GLU A 172 18.93 -6.93 -2.57
N GLY A 173 18.65 -7.30 -3.83
CA GLY A 173 18.52 -8.68 -4.26
C GLY A 173 17.12 -9.28 -4.07
N GLU A 174 17.02 -10.59 -4.26
CA GLU A 174 15.75 -11.33 -4.31
C GLU A 174 14.97 -11.36 -2.99
N LYS A 175 15.63 -10.98 -1.89
CA LYS A 175 15.06 -10.94 -0.52
C LYS A 175 14.80 -9.51 -0.06
N ALA A 176 14.83 -8.54 -0.96
CA ALA A 176 14.47 -7.17 -0.63
C ALA A 176 12.96 -7.07 -0.38
N ILE A 177 12.59 -6.20 0.55
CA ILE A 177 11.19 -5.80 0.73
C ILE A 177 10.99 -4.55 -0.12
N GLY A 178 10.07 -4.61 -1.08
CA GLY A 178 9.64 -3.43 -1.83
C GLY A 178 8.65 -2.59 -1.03
N GLY A 179 8.51 -1.32 -1.40
CA GLY A 179 7.51 -0.44 -0.83
C GLY A 179 7.22 0.77 -1.70
N MET A 180 6.16 1.47 -1.36
CA MET A 180 5.73 2.70 -2.03
C MET A 180 5.51 3.79 -0.99
N PHE A 181 5.94 5.02 -1.29
CA PHE A 181 5.60 6.19 -0.49
C PHE A 181 4.30 6.82 -0.98
N ALA A 182 3.49 7.36 -0.05
CA ALA A 182 2.23 8.02 -0.36
C ALA A 182 2.40 9.34 -1.16
N ALA A 183 3.60 9.92 -1.12
CA ALA A 183 3.95 11.17 -1.77
C ALA A 183 5.47 11.27 -1.99
N PRO A 184 5.94 12.26 -2.77
CA PRO A 184 7.36 12.61 -2.82
C PRO A 184 7.84 13.30 -1.52
N GLY A 185 9.16 13.30 -1.31
CA GLY A 185 9.83 14.07 -0.23
C GLY A 185 10.12 13.29 1.05
N ASP A 186 10.87 13.92 1.96
CA ASP A 186 11.46 13.24 3.14
C ASP A 186 10.45 12.92 4.25
N ASP A 187 9.34 13.65 4.30
CA ASP A 187 8.23 13.42 5.24
C ASP A 187 7.21 12.41 4.70
N ALA A 188 7.37 11.96 3.46
CA ALA A 188 6.48 11.00 2.85
C ALA A 188 6.43 9.71 3.67
N LYS A 189 5.23 9.23 3.94
CA LYS A 189 5.03 7.99 4.69
C LYS A 189 4.97 6.81 3.73
N ILE A 190 5.48 5.68 4.19
CA ILE A 190 5.29 4.40 3.52
C ILE A 190 3.79 4.11 3.44
N ASP A 191 3.27 3.90 2.24
CA ASP A 191 1.87 3.58 1.97
C ASP A 191 1.65 2.09 1.74
N ALA A 192 2.67 1.39 1.25
CA ALA A 192 2.61 -0.06 1.10
C ALA A 192 3.99 -0.69 1.26
N LEU A 193 3.98 -1.96 1.65
CA LEU A 193 5.15 -2.84 1.69
C LEU A 193 4.79 -4.18 1.02
N PHE A 194 5.76 -4.80 0.36
CA PHE A 194 5.55 -6.08 -0.31
C PHE A 194 6.84 -6.87 -0.47
N ALA A 195 6.73 -8.18 -0.60
CA ALA A 195 7.85 -9.03 -1.00
C ALA A 195 7.37 -10.24 -1.80
N GLY A 196 8.31 -10.87 -2.51
CA GLY A 196 8.02 -11.99 -3.41
C GLY A 196 7.19 -11.56 -4.63
N VAL A 197 6.45 -12.52 -5.19
CA VAL A 197 5.64 -12.31 -6.40
C VAL A 197 4.39 -11.51 -6.07
N ASN A 198 4.21 -10.39 -6.77
CA ASN A 198 3.07 -9.49 -6.65
C ASN A 198 2.46 -9.22 -8.04
N CYS A 199 1.15 -9.00 -8.08
CA CYS A 199 0.42 -8.72 -9.32
C CYS A 199 0.29 -7.20 -9.55
N PHE A 200 1.42 -6.56 -9.86
CA PHE A 200 1.44 -5.15 -10.24
C PHE A 200 1.36 -5.03 -11.78
N PHE A 201 0.41 -4.25 -12.27
CA PHE A 201 0.36 -3.89 -13.68
C PHE A 201 1.49 -2.89 -13.98
N ARG A 202 2.38 -3.27 -14.88
CA ARG A 202 3.51 -2.47 -15.35
C ARG A 202 3.61 -2.57 -16.87
#